data_AF-A4JW43-F1
#
_entry.id   AF-A4JW43-F1
#
_cell.length_a   1.000
_cell.length_b   1.000
_cell.length_c   1.000
_cell.angle_alpha   90.00
_cell.angle_beta   90.00
_cell.angle_gamma   90.00
#
_symmetry.space_group_name_H-M   'P 1'
#
loop_
_entity.id
_entity.type
_entity.pdbx_description
1 polymer ?
#
loop_
_entity_poly.entity_id
_entity_poly.type
_entity_poly.pdbx_seq_one_letter_code
_entity_poly.pdbx_strand_id
1 'polypeptide(L)'
;MENTLKRPMFQLSIGGLLGLGTISAIEARSWGSFLSTALMALYLFAFAASRQAARASKPPIRLAGNIVTALCAVLLLGTFLLVAERIYLVNGSGYPQWLARDIGAANYAELDRLHSTECKGESMEIYGKRSGQWVIRCGFTWIGGRTYISSTNPYGHMLDDIKPEGKQ
;
A
#
# COMPACT_ATOMS: atom_id res chain seq x y z
N MET A 1 11.88 6.38 36.33
CA MET A 1 11.20 6.16 35.03
C MET A 1 11.22 4.67 34.74
N GLU A 2 10.06 4.04 34.60
CA GLU A 2 9.95 2.61 34.32
C GLU A 2 10.32 2.34 32.84
N ASN A 3 11.13 1.31 32.57
CA ASN A 3 11.57 0.97 31.22
C ASN A 3 10.40 0.35 30.44
N THR A 4 9.84 1.09 29.48
CA THR A 4 8.71 0.65 28.65
C THR A 4 8.99 -0.67 27.92
N LEU A 5 10.24 -0.92 27.51
CA LEU A 5 10.68 -2.16 26.87
C LEU A 5 10.60 -3.40 27.78
N LYS A 6 10.63 -3.22 29.11
CA LYS A 6 10.54 -4.32 30.09
C LYS A 6 9.10 -4.62 30.50
N ARG A 7 8.11 -3.85 30.00
CA ARG A 7 6.72 -4.10 30.34
C ARG A 7 6.26 -5.42 29.71
N PRO A 8 5.63 -6.31 30.47
CA PRO A 8 5.20 -7.61 29.97
C PRO A 8 4.25 -7.48 28.79
N MET A 9 3.34 -6.49 28.82
CA MET A 9 2.42 -6.22 27.72
C MET A 9 3.13 -5.85 26.40
N PHE A 10 4.25 -5.13 26.46
CA PHE A 10 5.00 -4.76 25.27
C PHE A 10 5.69 -5.99 24.66
N GLN A 11 6.32 -6.82 25.49
CA GLN A 11 6.97 -8.06 25.06
C GLN A 11 5.95 -9.06 24.48
N LEU A 12 4.78 -9.21 25.13
CA LEU A 12 3.68 -10.02 24.63
C LEU A 12 3.15 -9.50 23.29
N SER A 13 3.09 -8.18 23.08
CA SER A 13 2.65 -7.60 21.81
C SER A 13 3.63 -7.92 20.67
N ILE A 14 4.94 -7.77 20.91
CA ILE A 14 5.98 -8.11 19.92
C ILE A 14 5.99 -9.62 19.64
N GLY A 15 5.96 -10.44 20.68
CA GLY A 15 5.92 -11.90 20.55
C GLY A 15 4.66 -12.37 19.82
N GLY A 16 3.51 -11.77 20.12
CA GLY A 16 2.24 -12.04 19.45
C GLY A 16 2.29 -11.69 17.96
N LEU A 17 2.85 -10.54 17.58
CA LEU A 17 3.01 -10.16 16.17
C LEU A 17 3.94 -11.09 15.40
N LEU A 18 5.06 -11.51 16.00
CA LEU A 18 5.98 -12.48 15.38
C LEU A 18 5.35 -13.88 15.29
N GLY A 19 4.55 -14.27 16.29
CA GLY A 19 3.80 -15.52 16.30
C GLY A 19 2.74 -15.57 15.19
N LEU A 20 1.91 -14.52 15.11
CA LEU A 20 0.94 -14.36 14.01
C LEU A 20 1.63 -14.36 12.64
N GLY A 21 2.77 -13.69 12.54
CA GLY A 21 3.60 -13.70 11.34
C GLY A 21 4.02 -15.09 10.89
N THR A 22 4.46 -15.91 11.84
CA THR A 22 4.87 -17.29 11.58
C THR A 22 3.70 -18.13 11.10
N ILE A 23 2.53 -18.00 11.75
CA ILE A 23 1.30 -18.72 11.36
C ILE A 23 0.89 -18.32 9.94
N SER A 24 0.76 -17.01 9.66
CA SER A 24 0.39 -16.52 8.34
C SER A 24 1.38 -16.90 7.25
N ALA A 25 2.66 -17.04 7.56
CA ALA A 25 3.67 -17.49 6.61
C ALA A 25 3.54 -18.97 6.25
N ILE A 26 3.21 -19.81 7.24
CA ILE A 26 2.95 -21.24 7.03
C ILE A 26 1.69 -21.40 6.16
N GLU A 27 0.61 -20.70 6.50
CA GLU A 27 -0.66 -20.78 5.77
C GLU A 27 -0.52 -20.25 4.34
N ALA A 28 0.09 -19.07 4.17
CA ALA A 28 0.27 -18.47 2.85
C ALA A 28 1.42 -19.10 2.04
N ARG A 29 2.20 -20.01 2.63
CA ARG A 29 3.46 -20.56 2.08
C ARG A 29 4.35 -19.47 1.49
N SER A 30 4.39 -18.31 2.14
CA SER A 30 5.00 -17.10 1.61
C SER A 30 5.87 -16.44 2.67
N TRP A 31 7.14 -16.28 2.32
CA TRP A 31 8.10 -15.47 3.09
C TRP A 31 7.69 -14.00 3.17
N GLY A 32 6.91 -13.51 2.20
CA GLY A 32 6.41 -12.14 2.20
C GLY A 32 5.50 -11.85 3.40
N SER A 33 4.61 -12.79 3.74
CA SER A 33 3.71 -12.65 4.89
C SER A 33 4.49 -12.55 6.20
N PHE A 34 5.47 -13.44 6.42
CA PHE A 34 6.35 -13.37 7.58
C PHE A 34 7.09 -12.03 7.67
N LEU A 35 7.72 -11.63 6.55
CA LEU A 35 8.53 -10.42 6.51
C LEU A 35 7.71 -9.18 6.84
N SER A 36 6.47 -9.09 6.35
CA SER A 36 5.57 -7.97 6.65
C SER A 36 5.29 -7.83 8.15
N THR A 37 5.01 -8.94 8.84
CA THR A 37 4.77 -8.95 10.29
C THR A 37 6.04 -8.72 11.11
N ALA A 38 7.19 -9.24 10.67
CA ALA A 38 8.47 -9.00 11.31
C ALA A 38 8.87 -7.53 11.22
N LEU A 39 8.66 -6.90 10.06
CA LEU A 39 8.87 -5.46 9.87
C LEU A 39 7.94 -4.62 10.76
N MET A 40 6.68 -5.02 10.91
CA MET A 40 5.74 -4.37 11.82
C MET A 40 6.22 -4.44 13.28
N ALA A 41 6.66 -5.62 13.73
CA ALA A 41 7.21 -5.81 15.06
C ALA A 41 8.48 -4.96 15.27
N LEU A 42 9.37 -4.94 14.28
CA LEU A 42 10.58 -4.11 14.30
C LEU A 42 10.26 -2.62 14.37
N TYR A 43 9.26 -2.15 13.62
CA TYR A 43 8.80 -0.78 13.65
C TYR A 43 8.31 -0.37 15.05
N LEU A 44 7.46 -1.19 15.68
CA LEU A 44 6.97 -0.91 17.04
C LEU A 44 8.10 -0.92 18.06
N PHE A 45 9.06 -1.83 17.90
CA PHE A 45 10.25 -1.87 18.74
C PHE A 45 11.11 -0.62 18.58
N ALA A 46 11.41 -0.20 17.36
CA ALA A 46 12.18 1.01 17.07
C ALA A 46 11.48 2.27 17.60
N PHE A 47 10.15 2.35 17.47
CA PHE A 47 9.37 3.46 18.02
C PHE A 47 9.42 3.50 19.55
N ALA A 48 9.23 2.35 20.22
CA ALA A 48 9.29 2.29 21.68
C ALA A 48 10.70 2.62 22.22
N ALA A 49 11.73 2.04 21.60
CA ALA A 49 13.14 2.28 21.95
C ALA A 49 13.55 3.74 21.72
N SER A 50 13.13 4.35 20.61
CA SER A 50 13.46 5.75 20.31
C SER A 50 12.81 6.73 21.27
N ARG A 51 11.54 6.51 21.68
CA ARG A 51 10.88 7.32 22.73
C ARG A 51 11.59 7.23 24.07
N GLN A 52 12.17 6.08 24.38
CA GLN A 52 12.97 5.91 25.59
C GLN A 52 14.33 6.61 25.48
N ALA A 53 14.99 6.50 24.33
CA ALA A 53 16.24 7.19 24.03
C ALA A 53 16.08 8.73 24.03
N ALA A 54 14.95 9.25 23.55
CA ALA A 54 14.58 10.67 23.60
C ALA A 54 14.46 11.23 25.02
N ARG A 55 14.33 10.37 26.04
CA ARG A 55 14.30 10.75 27.46
C ARG A 55 15.65 10.58 28.16
N ALA A 56 16.69 10.16 27.45
CA ALA A 56 18.01 9.96 28.04
C ALA A 56 18.63 11.30 28.48
N SER A 57 19.41 11.25 29.56
CA SER A 57 20.14 12.43 30.08
C SER A 57 21.28 12.86 29.16
N LYS A 58 21.87 11.92 28.41
CA LYS A 58 23.00 12.20 27.50
C LYS A 58 22.50 12.85 26.21
N PRO A 59 22.99 14.05 25.84
CA PRO A 59 22.52 14.78 24.67
C PRO A 59 22.61 14.01 23.33
N PRO A 60 23.67 13.24 23.00
CA PRO A 60 23.72 12.54 21.72
C PRO A 60 22.67 11.43 21.60
N ILE A 61 22.38 10.73 22.71
CA ILE A 61 21.37 9.65 22.74
C ILE A 61 19.96 10.25 22.57
N ARG A 62 19.71 11.39 23.21
CA ARG A 62 18.44 12.11 23.08
C ARG A 62 18.20 12.59 21.64
N LEU A 63 19.22 13.14 21.00
CA LEU A 63 19.12 13.59 19.61
C LEU A 63 18.82 12.41 18.67
N ALA A 64 19.56 11.30 18.82
CA ALA A 64 19.31 10.08 18.05
C ALA A 64 17.88 9.55 18.25
N GLY A 65 17.39 9.54 19.50
CA GLY A 65 16.01 9.15 19.81
C GLY A 65 14.98 10.02 19.09
N ASN A 66 15.14 11.35 19.12
CA ASN A 66 14.24 12.27 18.44
C ASN A 66 14.24 12.09 16.92
N ILE A 67 15.42 11.90 16.31
CA ILE A 67 15.54 11.64 14.86
C ILE A 67 14.79 10.37 14.49
N VAL A 68 15.03 9.27 15.21
CA VAL A 68 14.36 7.99 14.92
C VAL A 68 12.85 8.10 15.14
N THR A 69 12.39 8.78 16.20
CA THR A 69 10.96 9.02 16.43
C THR A 69 10.34 9.84 15.28
N ALA A 70 11.03 10.87 14.78
CA ALA A 70 10.56 11.65 13.64
C ALA A 70 10.47 10.80 12.36
N LEU A 71 11.48 9.96 12.09
CA LEU A 71 11.45 9.03 10.96
C LEU A 71 10.29 8.03 11.07
N CYS A 72 10.05 7.45 12.25
CA CYS A 72 8.89 6.58 12.48
C CYS A 72 7.57 7.32 12.25
N ALA A 73 7.44 8.57 12.71
CA ALA A 73 6.23 9.35 12.49
C ALA A 73 5.97 9.66 11.01
N VAL A 74 7.02 9.99 10.24
CA VAL A 74 6.92 10.18 8.79
C VAL A 74 6.51 8.89 8.09
N LEU A 75 7.11 7.75 8.46
CA LEU A 75 6.73 6.43 7.91
C LEU A 75 5.28 6.07 8.23
N LEU A 76 4.80 6.37 9.44
CA LEU A 76 3.42 6.16 9.84
C LEU A 76 2.47 7.00 8.99
N LEU A 77 2.77 8.30 8.84
CA LEU A 77 1.98 9.21 8.01
C LEU A 77 1.94 8.74 6.56
N GLY A 78 3.07 8.32 6.00
CA GLY A 78 3.14 7.75 4.65
C GLY A 78 2.26 6.51 4.49
N THR A 79 2.27 5.61 5.46
CA THR A 79 1.40 4.42 5.48
C THR A 79 -0.08 4.80 5.53
N PHE A 80 -0.45 5.77 6.37
CA PHE A 80 -1.83 6.26 6.44
C PHE A 80 -2.29 6.86 5.11
N LEU A 81 -1.44 7.66 4.46
CA LEU A 81 -1.76 8.24 3.15
C LEU A 81 -1.92 7.17 2.07
N LEU A 82 -1.08 6.11 2.09
CA LEU A 82 -1.24 4.96 1.19
C LEU A 82 -2.57 4.23 1.40
N VAL A 83 -2.98 4.01 2.65
CA VAL A 83 -4.26 3.36 2.96
C VAL A 83 -5.43 4.25 2.55
N ALA A 84 -5.37 5.55 2.86
CA ALA A 84 -6.40 6.52 2.47
C ALA A 84 -6.55 6.59 0.94
N GLU A 85 -5.44 6.63 0.22
CA GLU A 85 -5.42 6.58 -1.25
C GLU A 85 -6.07 5.28 -1.76
N ARG A 86 -5.72 4.12 -1.20
CA ARG A 86 -6.32 2.84 -1.62
C ARG A 86 -7.83 2.79 -1.36
N ILE A 87 -8.28 3.28 -0.21
CA ILE A 87 -9.72 3.37 0.13
C ILE A 87 -10.43 4.27 -0.89
N TYR A 88 -9.81 5.39 -1.25
CA TYR A 88 -10.36 6.32 -2.24
C TYR A 88 -10.32 5.74 -3.67
N LEU A 89 -9.28 5.00 -4.03
CA LEU A 89 -9.17 4.29 -5.31
C LEU A 89 -10.26 3.23 -5.47
N VAL A 90 -10.62 2.51 -4.41
CA VAL A 90 -11.64 1.47 -4.48
C VAL A 90 -13.06 2.05 -4.38
N ASN A 91 -13.30 2.98 -3.45
CA ASN A 91 -14.66 3.43 -3.13
C ASN A 91 -15.05 4.81 -3.71
N GLY A 92 -14.07 5.62 -4.12
CA GLY A 92 -14.32 6.98 -4.62
C GLY A 92 -15.10 6.98 -5.93
N SER A 93 -15.98 7.98 -6.09
CA SER A 93 -16.81 8.15 -7.30
C SER A 93 -16.02 8.62 -8.54
N GLY A 94 -14.82 9.16 -8.33
CA GLY A 94 -13.86 9.58 -9.36
C GLY A 94 -12.43 9.58 -8.79
N TYR A 95 -11.43 9.82 -9.63
CA TYR A 95 -10.02 9.84 -9.21
C TYR A 95 -9.33 11.15 -9.63
N PRO A 96 -8.54 11.78 -8.75
CA PRO A 96 -7.91 13.06 -9.05
C PRO A 96 -6.90 12.96 -10.21
N GLN A 97 -6.99 13.89 -11.17
CA GLN A 97 -6.06 14.00 -12.31
C GLN A 97 -4.65 14.44 -11.93
N TRP A 98 -4.44 15.01 -10.74
CA TRP A 98 -3.08 15.32 -10.26
C TRP A 98 -2.35 14.08 -9.75
N LEU A 99 -3.09 13.01 -9.46
CA LEU A 99 -2.56 11.75 -8.93
C LEU A 99 -2.52 10.64 -10.00
N ALA A 100 -3.10 10.88 -11.17
CA ALA A 100 -3.09 9.96 -12.31
C ALA A 100 -2.98 10.70 -13.63
N ARG A 101 -2.32 10.06 -14.60
CA ARG A 101 -2.15 10.62 -15.93
C ARG A 101 -3.34 10.27 -16.82
N ASP A 102 -3.99 11.28 -17.37
CA ASP A 102 -5.06 11.08 -18.35
C ASP A 102 -4.47 10.55 -19.67
N ILE A 103 -5.01 9.44 -20.16
CA ILE A 103 -4.63 8.80 -21.43
C ILE A 103 -5.76 8.85 -22.46
N GLY A 104 -6.87 9.52 -22.15
CA GLY A 104 -8.03 9.63 -23.03
C GLY A 104 -8.78 8.30 -23.19
N ALA A 105 -9.26 8.01 -24.39
CA ALA A 105 -10.02 6.80 -24.67
C ALA A 105 -9.08 5.59 -24.85
N ALA A 106 -8.79 4.88 -23.76
CA ALA A 106 -7.95 3.68 -23.81
C ALA A 106 -8.73 2.48 -24.37
N ASN A 107 -8.06 1.71 -25.23
CA ASN A 107 -8.50 0.40 -25.73
C ASN A 107 -7.54 -0.70 -25.22
N TYR A 108 -7.79 -1.96 -25.56
CA TYR A 108 -6.96 -3.07 -25.07
C TYR A 108 -5.53 -3.04 -25.60
N ALA A 109 -5.33 -2.62 -26.85
CA ALA A 109 -3.98 -2.46 -27.40
C ALA A 109 -3.16 -1.42 -26.62
N GLU A 110 -3.82 -0.33 -26.19
CA GLU A 110 -3.20 0.68 -25.34
C GLU A 110 -2.91 0.14 -23.94
N LEU A 111 -3.78 -0.72 -23.41
CA LEU A 111 -3.56 -1.40 -22.13
C LEU A 111 -2.36 -2.35 -22.18
N ASP A 112 -2.22 -3.12 -23.26
CA ASP A 112 -1.08 -4.04 -23.47
C ASP A 112 0.23 -3.29 -23.72
N ARG A 113 0.16 -2.16 -24.42
CA ARG A 113 1.27 -1.21 -24.55
C ARG A 113 1.69 -0.66 -23.18
N LEU A 114 0.74 -0.23 -22.36
CA LEU A 114 1.01 0.25 -21.00
C LEU A 114 1.61 -0.85 -20.12
N HIS A 115 1.11 -2.07 -20.23
CA HIS A 115 1.61 -3.22 -19.48
C HIS A 115 3.09 -3.49 -19.75
N SER A 116 3.46 -3.53 -21.03
CA SER A 116 4.80 -3.86 -21.49
C SER A 116 5.81 -2.72 -21.31
N THR A 117 5.38 -1.47 -21.47
CA THR A 117 6.28 -0.30 -21.45
C THR A 117 6.34 0.38 -20.09
N GLU A 118 5.19 0.69 -19.50
CA GLU A 118 5.07 1.57 -18.33
C GLU A 118 4.93 0.77 -17.03
N CYS A 119 4.13 -0.31 -17.04
CA CYS A 119 3.98 -1.20 -15.89
C CYS A 119 5.10 -2.23 -15.79
N LYS A 120 5.97 -2.38 -16.81
CA LYS A 120 7.11 -3.33 -16.83
C LYS A 120 6.71 -4.78 -16.47
N GLY A 121 5.51 -5.20 -16.86
CA GLY A 121 4.97 -6.52 -16.52
C GLY A 121 4.45 -6.67 -15.09
N GLU A 122 4.32 -5.58 -14.32
CA GLU A 122 3.58 -5.59 -13.06
C GLU A 122 2.07 -5.76 -13.30
N SER A 123 1.39 -6.38 -12.33
CA SER A 123 -0.05 -6.57 -12.36
C SER A 123 -0.79 -5.25 -12.55
N MET A 124 -1.73 -5.19 -13.49
CA MET A 124 -2.60 -4.04 -13.69
C MET A 124 -3.95 -4.22 -12.98
N GLU A 125 -4.32 -3.26 -12.15
CA GLU A 125 -5.64 -3.19 -11.53
C GLU A 125 -6.49 -2.13 -12.25
N ILE A 126 -7.72 -2.48 -12.64
CA ILE A 126 -8.62 -1.58 -13.37
C ILE A 126 -9.90 -1.37 -12.59
N TYR A 127 -10.26 -0.11 -12.36
CA TYR A 127 -11.41 0.30 -11.56
C TYR A 127 -12.34 1.20 -12.36
N GLY A 128 -13.57 0.73 -12.60
CA GLY A 128 -14.64 1.57 -13.13
C GLY A 128 -15.17 2.54 -12.08
N LYS A 129 -15.24 3.83 -12.43
CA LYS A 129 -15.74 4.89 -11.56
C LYS A 129 -17.15 5.32 -11.95
N ARG A 130 -17.93 5.77 -10.95
CA ARG A 130 -19.30 6.27 -11.17
C ARG A 130 -19.33 7.52 -12.05
N SER A 131 -18.22 8.27 -12.13
CA SER A 131 -18.05 9.40 -13.05
C SER A 131 -17.95 8.99 -14.53
N GLY A 132 -17.94 7.69 -14.85
CA GLY A 132 -17.72 7.18 -16.21
C GLY A 132 -16.23 7.05 -16.57
N GLN A 133 -15.33 7.42 -15.66
CA GLN A 133 -13.89 7.24 -15.82
C GLN A 133 -13.44 5.83 -15.43
N TRP A 134 -12.31 5.40 -15.98
CA TRP A 134 -11.67 4.13 -15.69
C TRP A 134 -10.27 4.39 -15.18
N VAL A 135 -9.96 3.93 -13.98
CA VAL A 135 -8.63 4.09 -13.38
C VAL A 135 -7.83 2.82 -13.60
N ILE A 136 -6.66 2.94 -14.21
CA ILE A 136 -5.74 1.84 -14.50
C ILE A 136 -4.50 2.05 -13.65
N ARG A 137 -4.15 1.09 -12.80
CA ARG A 137 -3.00 1.18 -11.91
C ARG A 137 -2.01 0.06 -12.20
N CYS A 138 -0.77 0.43 -12.47
CA CYS A 138 0.35 -0.51 -12.46
C CYS A 138 0.74 -0.81 -11.00
N GLY A 139 0.70 -2.08 -10.60
CA GLY A 139 1.17 -2.50 -9.28
C GLY A 139 0.30 -2.05 -8.10
N PHE A 140 0.81 -2.26 -6.88
CA PHE A 140 0.02 -2.14 -5.65
C PHE A 140 0.01 -0.72 -5.05
N THR A 141 1.05 0.07 -5.25
CA THR A 141 1.21 1.40 -4.62
C THR A 141 1.32 2.52 -5.66
N TRP A 142 0.75 3.69 -5.38
CA TRP A 142 0.84 4.86 -6.28
C TRP A 142 2.23 5.49 -6.30
N ILE A 143 3.05 5.25 -5.27
CA ILE A 143 4.40 5.79 -5.14
C ILE A 143 5.38 5.06 -6.08
N GLY A 144 5.21 3.74 -6.24
CA GLY A 144 6.03 2.95 -7.16
C GLY A 144 5.36 2.74 -8.54
N GLY A 145 4.04 2.72 -8.58
CA GLY A 145 3.23 2.36 -9.73
C GLY A 145 2.59 3.57 -10.41
N ARG A 146 2.61 3.60 -11.74
CA ARG A 146 1.93 4.65 -12.52
C ARG A 146 0.43 4.41 -12.52
N THR A 147 -0.34 5.46 -12.26
CA THR A 147 -1.80 5.44 -12.32
C THR A 147 -2.26 6.26 -13.51
N TYR A 148 -3.20 5.72 -14.28
CA TYR A 148 -3.75 6.32 -15.49
C TYR A 148 -5.27 6.42 -15.39
N ILE A 149 -5.84 7.41 -16.08
CA ILE A 149 -7.29 7.58 -16.21
C ILE A 149 -7.66 7.46 -17.68
N SER A 150 -8.66 6.62 -17.97
CA SER A 150 -9.29 6.48 -19.28
C SER A 150 -10.73 6.99 -19.24
N SER A 151 -11.18 7.63 -20.32
CA SER A 151 -12.57 8.07 -20.52
C SER A 151 -13.50 6.97 -21.03
N THR A 152 -12.94 5.81 -21.42
CA THR A 152 -13.68 4.66 -21.97
C THR A 152 -13.31 3.38 -21.23
N ASN A 153 -14.21 2.39 -21.24
CA ASN A 153 -13.92 1.07 -20.70
C ASN A 153 -12.86 0.39 -21.58
N PRO A 154 -11.64 0.14 -21.07
CA PRO A 154 -10.58 -0.48 -21.86
C PRO A 154 -10.90 -1.94 -22.25
N TYR A 155 -11.86 -2.58 -21.58
CA TYR A 155 -12.37 -3.91 -21.91
C TYR A 155 -13.71 -3.89 -22.68
N GLY A 156 -14.20 -2.73 -23.10
CA GLY A 156 -15.53 -2.60 -23.71
C GLY A 156 -15.79 -3.61 -24.84
N HIS A 157 -14.83 -3.72 -25.77
CA HIS A 157 -14.91 -4.65 -26.90
C HIS A 157 -14.86 -6.14 -26.48
N MET A 158 -14.14 -6.50 -25.40
CA MET A 158 -14.15 -7.88 -24.91
C MET A 158 -15.46 -8.25 -24.21
N LEU A 159 -16.15 -7.28 -23.63
CA LEU A 159 -17.43 -7.51 -22.96
C LEU A 159 -18.60 -7.54 -23.95
N ASP A 160 -18.48 -6.86 -25.10
CA ASP A 160 -19.46 -6.93 -26.19
C ASP A 160 -19.50 -8.35 -26.80
N ASP A 161 -18.37 -9.05 -26.88
CA ASP A 161 -18.27 -10.45 -27.33
C ASP A 161 -18.84 -11.46 -26.30
N ILE A 162 -19.05 -11.05 -25.04
CA ILE A 162 -19.60 -11.90 -23.96
C ILE A 162 -21.10 -11.65 -23.76
N LYS A 163 -21.73 -10.75 -24.53
CA LYS A 163 -23.19 -10.70 -24.56
C LYS A 163 -23.69 -12.06 -25.07
N PRO A 164 -24.41 -12.86 -24.27
CA PRO A 164 -25.12 -13.99 -24.83
C PRO A 164 -26.07 -13.41 -25.86
N GLU A 165 -26.12 -14.03 -27.03
CA GLU A 165 -27.15 -13.81 -28.05
C GLU A 165 -28.53 -14.05 -27.40
N GLY A 166 -29.04 -13.00 -26.76
CA GLY A 166 -30.37 -12.92 -26.19
C GLY A 166 -31.33 -12.67 -27.35
N LYS A 167 -31.78 -13.79 -27.92
CA LYS A 167 -32.91 -14.00 -28.82
C LYS A 167 -33.91 -12.83 -28.87
N GLN A 168 -34.21 -12.43 -30.11
CA GLN A 168 -35.43 -11.70 -30.50
C GLN A 168 -36.69 -12.39 -29.99
#